data_AF-A0A1Y2GAQ9-F1
#
_entry.id   AF-A0A1Y2GAQ9-F1
#
_cell.length_a   1.000
_cell.length_b   1.000
_cell.length_c   1.000
_cell.angle_alpha   90.00
_cell.angle_beta   90.00
_cell.angle_gamma   90.00
#
_symmetry.space_group_name_H-M   'P 1'
#
loop_
_entity.id
_entity.type
_entity.pdbx_description
1 polymer ?
#
loop_
_entity_poly.entity_id
_entity_poly.type
_entity_poly.pdbx_seq_one_letter_code
_entity_poly.pdbx_strand_id
1 'polypeptide(L)'
;MTHIARSISLCGLTRVSHITASRSLLHRSYSRAISSHGRLYSTSAASSRTSQQGAPKFSSASVKAFTVIGAIAAATFWSQMPNVKQVECEAPQKQEKKPSKTAQADQKRKLEGLTKDSPMRLRMEAFNKRLQAEITARIEQLDGQGKFRVDQWNRVEGGDGISMVLQDGKVFEKAGVGVSVVYGMLPPAAVAQMRAEHPNIEVTNKAMPFFATGISCVMHPHNPNAPTVHFNYRYFELGGEEDGEPISWWFGGGCDLTPTILFEEDAVHFHQVIKEACDKHDPRYYKDFKKWCDDYFYIAHRGERRGIGGIFFDDLDDKSPDELFEFVQTCGNAFLNQYIPIMERRKDMPFTEQQKLWQQIRRGRYVEFNLVYDRGTKFGLLTPGARIESIMMSMPLTARWEYMHDIDLQAHGKLMEVLRAPKDWVPV
;
A
#
# COMPACT_ATOMS: atom_id res chain seq x y z
N MET A 1 13.20 -24.89 21.60
CA MET A 1 13.19 -25.67 20.35
C MET A 1 12.39 -24.87 19.34
N THR A 2 13.05 -24.51 18.26
CA THR A 2 12.72 -23.47 17.29
C THR A 2 11.66 -23.95 16.29
N HIS A 3 10.47 -23.36 16.29
CA HIS A 3 9.53 -23.50 15.17
C HIS A 3 9.72 -22.33 14.21
N ILE A 4 10.36 -22.64 13.09
CA ILE A 4 10.67 -21.73 11.98
C ILE A 4 9.42 -21.59 11.11
N ALA A 5 9.01 -20.33 10.88
CA ALA A 5 8.00 -19.94 9.92
C ALA A 5 8.32 -20.47 8.51
N ARG A 6 7.36 -21.13 7.86
CA ARG A 6 7.43 -21.51 6.45
C ARG A 6 6.20 -20.94 5.75
N SER A 7 6.40 -19.86 5.00
CA SER A 7 5.44 -19.38 3.99
C SER A 7 5.92 -19.83 2.62
N ILE A 8 5.10 -20.61 1.91
CA ILE A 8 5.34 -21.09 0.56
C ILE A 8 4.84 -20.04 -0.43
N SER A 9 5.72 -19.58 -1.31
CA SER A 9 5.40 -18.75 -2.47
C SER A 9 4.96 -19.63 -3.65
N LEU A 10 3.89 -19.24 -4.34
CA LEU A 10 3.38 -19.90 -5.54
C LEU A 10 4.30 -19.66 -6.75
N CYS A 11 4.73 -20.74 -7.42
CA CYS A 11 5.04 -20.74 -8.84
C CYS A 11 4.56 -22.07 -9.45
N GLY A 12 3.66 -21.98 -10.43
CA GLY A 12 3.10 -23.14 -11.14
C GLY A 12 4.14 -23.80 -12.05
N LEU A 13 4.22 -25.12 -11.93
CA LEU A 13 5.07 -26.01 -12.73
C LEU A 13 4.60 -26.11 -14.19
N THR A 14 5.46 -25.74 -15.13
CA THR A 14 5.55 -26.37 -16.45
C THR A 14 6.62 -27.46 -16.40
N ARG A 15 6.23 -28.70 -16.73
CA ARG A 15 7.13 -29.86 -16.81
C ARG A 15 8.21 -29.65 -17.87
N VAL A 16 9.48 -29.85 -17.50
CA VAL A 16 10.56 -30.21 -18.44
C VAL A 16 11.28 -31.43 -17.89
N SER A 17 11.43 -32.42 -18.77
CA SER A 17 11.95 -33.76 -18.53
C SER A 17 13.45 -33.81 -18.21
N HIS A 18 13.82 -34.78 -17.38
CA HIS A 18 15.17 -35.14 -16.98
C HIS A 18 16.11 -35.47 -18.16
N ILE A 19 17.33 -34.94 -18.12
CA ILE A 19 18.54 -35.63 -18.60
C ILE A 19 19.64 -35.44 -17.54
N THR A 20 20.09 -36.55 -16.97
CA THR A 20 21.23 -36.68 -16.06
C THR A 20 22.55 -36.64 -16.83
N ALA A 21 23.54 -35.88 -16.34
CA ALA A 21 24.95 -36.19 -16.52
C ALA A 21 25.77 -35.66 -15.34
N SER A 22 26.70 -36.49 -14.88
CA SER A 22 27.46 -36.40 -13.65
C SER A 22 28.90 -35.93 -13.92
N ARG A 23 29.55 -35.45 -12.85
CA ARG A 23 31.00 -35.45 -12.53
C ARG A 23 31.79 -34.13 -12.49
N SER A 24 32.32 -33.94 -11.27
CA SER A 24 33.71 -33.66 -10.87
C SER A 24 34.28 -32.24 -10.95
N LEU A 25 34.49 -31.68 -9.74
CA LEU A 25 35.77 -31.24 -9.17
C LEU A 25 36.78 -30.58 -10.11
N LEU A 26 37.16 -29.33 -9.80
CA LEU A 26 38.57 -28.94 -9.68
C LEU A 26 38.72 -27.60 -8.93
N HIS A 27 39.46 -27.69 -7.83
CA HIS A 27 40.15 -26.62 -7.12
C HIS A 27 41.13 -25.88 -8.05
N ARG A 28 41.23 -24.55 -7.96
CA ARG A 28 42.53 -23.87 -7.81
C ARG A 28 42.40 -22.40 -7.43
N SER A 29 43.14 -22.09 -6.37
CA SER A 29 43.45 -20.81 -5.76
C SER A 29 44.26 -19.90 -6.70
N TYR A 30 44.11 -18.57 -6.59
CA TYR A 30 45.23 -17.64 -6.77
C TYR A 30 45.05 -16.39 -5.88
N SER A 31 46.13 -16.04 -5.18
CA SER A 31 46.29 -14.86 -4.33
C SER A 31 47.50 -14.05 -4.82
N ARG A 32 47.40 -12.72 -4.64
CA ARG A 32 48.44 -11.67 -4.51
C ARG A 32 49.36 -11.30 -5.68
N ALA A 33 49.36 -9.99 -6.01
CA ALA A 33 50.48 -9.01 -5.85
C ALA A 33 50.07 -7.68 -6.56
N ILE A 34 49.89 -6.53 -5.88
CA ILE A 34 50.85 -5.49 -5.41
C ILE A 34 51.42 -4.55 -6.51
N SER A 35 51.44 -3.24 -6.16
CA SER A 35 52.21 -2.10 -6.70
C SER A 35 51.57 -1.32 -7.86
N SER A 36 50.94 -0.15 -7.62
CA SER A 36 51.54 1.19 -7.36
C SER A 36 52.29 1.78 -8.56
N HIS A 37 51.84 2.93 -9.08
CA HIS A 37 52.63 4.03 -9.63
C HIS A 37 51.68 5.23 -9.81
N GLY A 38 52.00 6.37 -9.19
CA GLY A 38 51.35 7.65 -9.46
C GLY A 38 52.19 8.53 -10.38
N ARG A 39 51.56 9.50 -11.06
CA ARG A 39 52.05 10.88 -11.17
C ARG A 39 51.01 11.80 -11.81
N LEU A 40 51.03 13.03 -11.29
CA LEU A 40 50.33 14.25 -11.66
C LEU A 40 50.77 14.84 -13.02
N TYR A 41 49.92 15.67 -13.64
CA TYR A 41 50.14 17.02 -14.21
C TYR A 41 48.77 17.51 -14.74
N SER A 42 48.08 18.48 -14.11
CA SER A 42 48.16 19.95 -14.23
C SER A 42 47.72 20.56 -15.58
N THR A 43 46.58 21.26 -15.53
CA THR A 43 46.23 22.57 -16.11
C THR A 43 46.31 22.83 -17.63
N SER A 44 45.17 23.23 -18.21
CA SER A 44 44.98 24.57 -18.81
C SER A 44 43.51 24.83 -19.16
N ALA A 45 43.15 26.12 -19.17
CA ALA A 45 41.80 26.67 -19.19
C ALA A 45 41.47 27.37 -20.52
N ALA A 46 40.20 27.81 -20.63
CA ALA A 46 39.61 28.76 -21.59
C ALA A 46 39.34 28.18 -23.01
N SER A 47 38.24 28.49 -23.70
CA SER A 47 37.47 29.74 -23.73
C SER A 47 36.04 29.56 -24.26
N SER A 48 35.16 30.46 -23.84
CA SER A 48 33.80 30.70 -24.35
C SER A 48 33.81 31.42 -25.71
N ARG A 49 32.88 31.07 -26.62
CA ARG A 49 32.29 32.02 -27.58
C ARG A 49 30.89 31.59 -28.01
N THR A 50 29.95 32.48 -27.75
CA THR A 50 28.57 32.54 -28.20
C THR A 50 28.49 33.00 -29.65
N SER A 51 27.63 32.41 -30.47
CA SER A 51 26.97 33.10 -31.59
C SER A 51 25.60 32.47 -31.87
N GLN A 52 24.55 33.25 -31.62
CA GLN A 52 23.22 33.05 -32.19
C GLN A 52 23.24 33.38 -33.68
N GLN A 53 22.50 32.63 -34.51
CA GLN A 53 21.60 33.18 -35.54
C GLN A 53 20.85 32.09 -36.33
N GLY A 54 19.55 32.32 -36.54
CA GLY A 54 18.88 31.99 -37.80
C GLY A 54 18.01 30.73 -37.85
N ALA A 55 16.69 30.90 -37.66
CA ALA A 55 15.69 29.99 -38.21
C ALA A 55 15.31 30.43 -39.64
N PRO A 56 14.90 29.51 -40.53
CA PRO A 56 14.00 29.87 -41.62
C PRO A 56 12.72 29.01 -41.65
N LYS A 57 11.63 29.68 -42.07
CA LYS A 57 10.30 29.13 -42.31
C LYS A 57 10.21 28.44 -43.69
N PHE A 58 9.18 27.60 -43.79
CA PHE A 58 8.72 26.76 -44.91
C PHE A 58 8.66 27.41 -46.31
N SER A 59 8.89 26.56 -47.33
CA SER A 59 8.34 26.71 -48.69
C SER A 59 7.96 25.34 -49.24
N SER A 60 6.74 25.26 -49.79
CA SER A 60 6.11 24.11 -50.43
C SER A 60 6.44 24.08 -51.93
N ALA A 61 7.05 23.01 -52.43
CA ALA A 61 6.83 22.48 -53.78
C ALA A 61 7.63 21.19 -53.99
N SER A 62 7.03 20.27 -54.77
CA SER A 62 7.60 19.06 -55.39
C SER A 62 7.17 17.73 -54.76
N VAL A 63 5.87 17.43 -54.89
CA VAL A 63 5.34 16.06 -54.88
C VAL A 63 5.31 15.57 -56.33
N LYS A 64 6.12 14.55 -56.67
CA LYS A 64 5.78 13.40 -57.54
C LYS A 64 7.03 12.60 -57.91
N ALA A 65 6.82 11.27 -57.95
CA ALA A 65 7.66 10.20 -58.50
C ALA A 65 8.82 9.70 -57.62
N PHE A 66 8.58 8.60 -56.90
CA PHE A 66 9.24 7.30 -57.11
C PHE A 66 8.54 6.24 -56.25
N THR A 67 7.42 5.75 -56.77
CA THR A 67 6.81 4.47 -56.37
C THR A 67 7.54 3.34 -57.08
N VAL A 68 7.58 2.17 -56.45
CA VAL A 68 8.10 0.88 -56.95
C VAL A 68 9.62 0.68 -56.77
N ILE A 69 10.00 0.20 -55.59
CA ILE A 69 10.86 -0.98 -55.32
C ILE A 69 10.83 -1.17 -53.79
N GLY A 70 10.18 -2.24 -53.33
CA GLY A 70 9.99 -2.51 -51.89
C GLY A 70 8.82 -3.43 -51.55
N ALA A 71 8.13 -3.98 -52.55
CA ALA A 71 6.97 -4.87 -52.36
C ALA A 71 7.24 -6.36 -52.63
N ILE A 72 8.49 -6.78 -52.89
CA ILE A 72 8.80 -8.18 -53.27
C ILE A 72 9.59 -8.95 -52.19
N ALA A 73 10.11 -8.30 -51.15
CA ALA A 73 10.82 -9.00 -50.06
C ALA A 73 9.96 -9.39 -48.85
N ALA A 74 8.69 -8.94 -48.77
CA ALA A 74 7.78 -9.26 -47.66
C ALA A 74 6.77 -10.38 -47.98
N ALA A 75 6.65 -10.79 -49.25
CA ALA A 75 5.61 -11.71 -49.70
C ALA A 75 5.98 -13.21 -49.55
N THR A 76 7.23 -13.56 -49.24
CA THR A 76 7.67 -14.96 -49.10
C THR A 76 7.83 -15.42 -47.64
N PHE A 77 7.58 -14.56 -46.65
CA PHE A 77 7.61 -14.93 -45.24
C PHE A 77 6.23 -15.20 -44.63
N TRP A 78 5.14 -14.98 -45.40
CA TRP A 78 3.75 -15.10 -44.94
C TRP A 78 3.04 -16.41 -45.35
N SER A 79 3.74 -17.37 -45.96
CA SER A 79 3.13 -18.62 -46.46
C SER A 79 3.47 -19.88 -45.65
N GLN A 80 4.10 -19.77 -44.47
CA GLN A 80 4.47 -20.93 -43.63
C GLN A 80 4.10 -20.85 -42.14
N MET A 81 3.14 -20.01 -41.75
CA MET A 81 2.60 -20.08 -40.38
C MET A 81 1.41 -21.05 -40.32
N PRO A 82 1.42 -22.06 -39.44
CA PRO A 82 0.26 -22.92 -39.23
C PRO A 82 -0.91 -22.09 -38.69
N ASN A 83 -2.12 -22.41 -39.18
CA ASN A 83 -3.40 -21.80 -38.83
C ASN A 83 -3.53 -21.47 -37.33
N VAL A 84 -3.26 -20.22 -36.97
CA VAL A 84 -3.67 -19.68 -35.67
C VAL A 84 -5.15 -19.38 -35.82
N LYS A 85 -6.01 -20.25 -35.28
CA LYS A 85 -7.43 -19.93 -35.10
C LYS A 85 -7.50 -18.62 -34.34
N GLN A 86 -8.14 -17.61 -34.94
CA GLN A 86 -8.57 -16.43 -34.20
C GLN A 86 -9.41 -16.92 -33.02
N VAL A 87 -8.88 -16.80 -31.82
CA VAL A 87 -9.70 -16.83 -30.62
C VAL A 87 -10.41 -15.49 -30.61
N GLU A 88 -11.65 -15.48 -31.09
CA GLU A 88 -12.58 -14.42 -30.80
C GLU A 88 -12.74 -14.38 -29.28
N CYS A 89 -12.09 -13.43 -28.63
CA CYS A 89 -12.37 -13.13 -27.24
C CYS A 89 -13.79 -12.55 -27.23
N GLU A 90 -14.79 -13.38 -26.93
CA GLU A 90 -16.11 -12.90 -26.55
C GLU A 90 -15.92 -11.87 -25.44
N ALA A 91 -16.32 -10.62 -25.72
CA ALA A 91 -16.43 -9.62 -24.68
C ALA A 91 -17.38 -10.18 -23.61
N PRO A 92 -17.01 -10.18 -22.32
CA PRO A 92 -17.90 -10.71 -21.30
C PRO A 92 -19.22 -9.95 -21.38
N GLN A 93 -20.30 -10.70 -21.61
CA GLN A 93 -21.65 -10.18 -21.63
C GLN A 93 -21.85 -9.35 -20.35
N LYS A 94 -22.27 -8.09 -20.49
CA LYS A 94 -22.75 -7.28 -19.36
C LYS A 94 -24.02 -7.93 -18.82
N GLN A 95 -23.86 -8.95 -17.97
CA GLN A 95 -24.92 -9.34 -17.06
C GLN A 95 -25.08 -8.18 -16.07
N GLU A 96 -26.25 -7.56 -16.06
CA GLU A 96 -26.70 -6.70 -14.97
C GLU A 96 -26.74 -7.56 -13.70
N LYS A 97 -25.62 -7.62 -12.96
CA LYS A 97 -25.56 -8.33 -11.69
C LYS A 97 -26.42 -7.54 -10.69
N LYS A 98 -27.48 -8.18 -10.19
CA LYS A 98 -28.30 -7.63 -9.10
C LYS A 98 -27.50 -7.66 -7.78
N PRO A 99 -27.70 -6.69 -6.87
CA PRO A 99 -27.05 -6.70 -5.55
C PRO A 99 -27.37 -7.99 -4.80
N SER A 100 -26.43 -8.47 -3.98
CA SER A 100 -26.66 -9.65 -3.13
C SER A 100 -27.88 -9.45 -2.21
N LYS A 101 -28.54 -10.54 -1.83
CA LYS A 101 -29.69 -10.48 -0.90
C LYS A 101 -29.31 -9.81 0.42
N THR A 102 -28.14 -10.15 0.97
CA THR A 102 -27.59 -9.53 2.17
C THR A 102 -27.45 -8.01 2.01
N ALA A 103 -26.90 -7.53 0.88
CA ALA A 103 -26.76 -6.09 0.64
C ALA A 103 -28.10 -5.34 0.61
N GLN A 104 -29.16 -5.97 0.06
CA GLN A 104 -30.50 -5.39 0.03
C GLN A 104 -31.13 -5.35 1.43
N ALA A 105 -31.02 -6.43 2.20
CA ALA A 105 -31.51 -6.49 3.58
C ALA A 105 -30.81 -5.45 4.47
N ASP A 106 -29.50 -5.31 4.32
CA ASP A 106 -28.69 -4.34 5.03
C ASP A 106 -29.05 -2.89 4.68
N GLN A 107 -29.33 -2.60 3.41
CA GLN A 107 -29.81 -1.27 2.99
C GLN A 107 -31.14 -0.91 3.67
N LYS A 108 -32.06 -1.87 3.79
CA LYS A 108 -33.33 -1.68 4.50
C LYS A 108 -33.09 -1.38 5.99
N ARG A 109 -32.25 -2.16 6.67
CA ARG A 109 -31.90 -1.96 8.08
C ARG A 109 -31.30 -0.59 8.37
N LYS A 110 -30.42 -0.11 7.49
CA LYS A 110 -29.83 1.23 7.62
C LYS A 110 -30.90 2.34 7.65
N LEU A 111 -32.01 2.16 6.93
CA LEU A 111 -33.13 3.10 6.91
C LEU A 111 -33.99 2.99 8.18
N GLU A 112 -34.06 1.81 8.79
CA GLU A 112 -34.82 1.55 10.04
C GLU A 112 -34.06 2.05 11.29
N GLY A 113 -32.74 2.23 11.17
CA GLY A 113 -31.86 2.70 12.24
C GLY A 113 -31.04 1.57 12.86
N LEU A 114 -29.78 1.87 13.17
CA LEU A 114 -28.85 0.88 13.72
C LEU A 114 -28.94 0.86 15.26
N THR A 115 -28.93 -0.36 15.81
CA THR A 115 -28.89 -0.65 17.24
C THR A 115 -27.59 -1.37 17.59
N LYS A 116 -27.32 -1.55 18.89
CA LYS A 116 -26.21 -2.39 19.36
C LYS A 116 -26.32 -3.84 18.89
N ASP A 117 -27.53 -4.34 18.69
CA ASP A 117 -27.82 -5.72 18.27
C ASP A 117 -27.85 -5.85 16.73
N SER A 118 -27.57 -4.77 16.00
CA SER A 118 -27.42 -4.84 14.55
C SER A 118 -26.17 -5.65 14.16
N PRO A 119 -26.18 -6.34 13.00
CA PRO A 119 -25.04 -7.10 12.52
C PRO A 119 -23.74 -6.29 12.56
N MET A 120 -22.63 -6.95 12.94
CA MET A 120 -21.32 -6.30 13.11
C MET A 120 -20.90 -5.51 11.87
N ARG A 121 -21.13 -6.06 10.67
CA ARG A 121 -20.90 -5.39 9.39
C ARG A 121 -21.50 -3.98 9.29
N LEU A 122 -22.74 -3.78 9.79
CA LEU A 122 -23.42 -2.48 9.76
C LEU A 122 -22.86 -1.52 10.79
N ARG A 123 -22.55 -2.01 11.99
CA ARG A 123 -21.94 -1.24 13.08
C ARG A 123 -20.54 -0.75 12.68
N MET A 124 -19.73 -1.62 12.08
CA MET A 124 -18.41 -1.27 11.59
C MET A 124 -18.46 -0.28 10.42
N GLU A 125 -19.38 -0.46 9.46
CA GLU A 125 -19.57 0.51 8.38
C GLU A 125 -19.92 1.91 8.93
N ALA A 126 -20.87 1.99 9.86
CA ALA A 126 -21.28 3.25 10.48
C ALA A 126 -20.12 3.92 11.23
N PHE A 127 -19.35 3.13 11.98
CA PHE A 127 -18.14 3.60 12.65
C PHE A 127 -17.11 4.15 11.65
N ASN A 128 -16.82 3.43 10.56
CA ASN A 128 -15.87 3.84 9.53
C ASN A 128 -16.29 5.17 8.87
N LYS A 129 -17.57 5.30 8.49
CA LYS A 129 -18.10 6.52 7.86
C LYS A 129 -18.06 7.73 8.82
N ARG A 130 -18.39 7.53 10.10
CA ARG A 130 -18.25 8.56 11.14
C ARG A 130 -16.78 8.99 11.31
N LEU A 131 -15.88 8.02 11.46
CA LEU A 131 -14.46 8.29 11.68
C LEU A 131 -13.83 9.02 10.48
N GLN A 132 -14.20 8.66 9.25
CA GLN A 132 -13.77 9.37 8.04
C GLN A 132 -14.20 10.84 8.07
N ALA A 133 -15.45 11.13 8.44
CA ALA A 133 -15.96 12.50 8.51
C ALA A 133 -15.23 13.33 9.58
N GLU A 134 -15.00 12.75 10.77
CA GLU A 134 -14.27 13.41 11.86
C GLU A 134 -12.81 13.71 11.48
N ILE A 135 -12.12 12.73 10.91
CA ILE A 135 -10.72 12.88 10.51
C ILE A 135 -10.59 13.92 9.41
N THR A 136 -11.39 13.80 8.34
CA THR A 136 -11.28 14.72 7.21
C THR A 136 -11.59 16.15 7.62
N ALA A 137 -12.62 16.38 8.46
CA ALA A 137 -12.91 17.70 9.01
C ALA A 137 -11.74 18.28 9.81
N ARG A 138 -11.11 17.48 10.70
CA ARG A 138 -9.98 17.96 11.50
C ARG A 138 -8.73 18.23 10.64
N ILE A 139 -8.51 17.43 9.61
CA ILE A 139 -7.37 17.61 8.69
C ILE A 139 -7.53 18.85 7.81
N GLU A 140 -8.74 19.16 7.33
CA GLU A 140 -8.99 20.43 6.63
C GLU A 140 -8.75 21.64 7.52
N GLN A 141 -9.15 21.57 8.80
CA GLN A 141 -8.87 22.64 9.77
C GLN A 141 -7.37 22.84 9.97
N LEU A 142 -6.61 21.74 10.07
CA LEU A 142 -5.17 21.78 10.25
C LEU A 142 -4.45 22.32 9.01
N ASP A 143 -4.91 21.96 7.81
CA ASP A 143 -4.35 22.45 6.55
C ASP A 143 -4.66 23.94 6.33
N GLY A 144 -5.90 24.34 6.60
CA GLY A 144 -6.38 25.71 6.53
C GLY A 144 -6.64 26.24 5.11
N GLN A 145 -6.25 25.50 4.05
CA GLN A 145 -6.51 25.88 2.65
C GLN A 145 -7.05 24.70 1.82
N GLY A 146 -6.42 23.54 1.94
CA GLY A 146 -6.82 22.34 1.21
C GLY A 146 -8.19 21.81 1.64
N LYS A 147 -8.93 21.28 0.66
CA LYS A 147 -10.24 20.64 0.85
C LYS A 147 -10.21 19.22 0.30
N PHE A 148 -10.91 18.31 0.96
CA PHE A 148 -11.08 16.96 0.44
C PHE A 148 -12.08 16.98 -0.72
N ARG A 149 -11.64 16.48 -1.88
CA ARG A 149 -12.55 16.06 -2.94
C ARG A 149 -13.21 14.76 -2.49
N VAL A 150 -14.54 14.79 -2.41
CA VAL A 150 -15.36 13.62 -2.10
C VAL A 150 -15.72 12.91 -3.40
N ASP A 151 -15.38 11.63 -3.50
CA ASP A 151 -15.80 10.76 -4.59
C ASP A 151 -16.52 9.53 -4.05
N GLN A 152 -17.82 9.47 -4.29
CA GLN A 152 -18.68 8.36 -3.92
C GLN A 152 -18.86 7.43 -5.13
N TRP A 153 -18.71 6.14 -4.90
CA TRP A 153 -18.76 5.14 -5.96
C TRP A 153 -19.47 3.87 -5.49
N ASN A 154 -20.06 3.15 -6.44
CA ASN A 154 -20.80 1.92 -6.19
C ASN A 154 -20.15 0.76 -6.94
N ARG A 155 -20.27 -0.45 -6.41
CA ARG A 155 -19.86 -1.67 -7.09
C ARG A 155 -21.04 -2.36 -7.74
N VAL A 156 -20.85 -2.83 -8.97
CA VAL A 156 -21.82 -3.67 -9.68
C VAL A 156 -22.11 -4.96 -8.90
N GLU A 157 -21.11 -5.48 -8.18
CA GLU A 157 -21.22 -6.73 -7.40
C GLU A 157 -21.87 -6.55 -6.02
N GLY A 158 -22.17 -5.29 -5.64
CA GLY A 158 -22.74 -4.93 -4.35
C GLY A 158 -21.74 -4.20 -3.45
N GLY A 159 -22.25 -3.17 -2.77
CA GLY A 159 -21.47 -2.30 -1.89
C GLY A 159 -21.12 -0.95 -2.50
N ASP A 160 -20.52 -0.11 -1.66
CA ASP A 160 -20.21 1.28 -1.95
C ASP A 160 -18.82 1.66 -1.39
N GLY A 161 -18.37 2.85 -1.73
CA GLY A 161 -17.21 3.44 -1.09
C GLY A 161 -17.19 4.95 -1.23
N ILE A 162 -16.44 5.58 -0.33
CA ILE A 162 -16.24 7.02 -0.28
C ILE A 162 -14.73 7.25 -0.24
N SER A 163 -14.18 7.79 -1.32
CA SER A 163 -12.79 8.22 -1.37
C SER A 163 -12.75 9.73 -1.13
N MET A 164 -12.13 10.16 -0.04
CA MET A 164 -11.90 11.58 0.23
C MET A 164 -10.41 11.85 0.02
N VAL A 165 -10.07 12.68 -0.97
CA VAL A 165 -8.67 13.01 -1.31
C VAL A 165 -8.45 14.52 -1.31
N LEU A 166 -7.48 14.98 -0.53
CA LEU A 166 -6.94 16.33 -0.55
C LEU A 166 -5.59 16.28 -1.27
N GLN A 167 -5.37 17.16 -2.25
CA GLN A 167 -4.10 17.31 -2.97
C GLN A 167 -3.72 18.78 -3.02
N ASP A 168 -2.42 19.03 -3.06
CA ASP A 168 -1.85 20.39 -3.18
C ASP A 168 -2.33 21.34 -2.07
N GLY A 169 -2.49 20.81 -0.86
CA GLY A 169 -2.80 21.59 0.34
C GLY A 169 -1.58 22.32 0.89
N LYS A 170 -1.82 23.23 1.85
CA LYS A 170 -0.76 24.02 2.48
C LYS A 170 0.13 23.16 3.38
N VAL A 171 -0.49 22.22 4.10
CA VAL A 171 0.20 21.34 5.06
C VAL A 171 0.39 19.96 4.46
N PHE A 172 -0.63 19.46 3.76
CA PHE A 172 -0.60 18.14 3.13
C PHE A 172 -0.43 18.27 1.63
N GLU A 173 0.67 17.71 1.11
CA GLU A 173 0.87 17.60 -0.34
C GLU A 173 -0.15 16.64 -0.95
N LYS A 174 -0.44 15.55 -0.22
CA LYS A 174 -1.54 14.63 -0.53
C LYS A 174 -2.02 13.95 0.74
N ALA A 175 -3.32 13.93 0.98
CA ALA A 175 -3.96 13.20 2.06
C ALA A 175 -5.18 12.45 1.54
N GLY A 176 -5.33 11.21 1.97
CA GLY A 176 -6.40 10.33 1.52
C GLY A 176 -7.03 9.61 2.70
N VAL A 177 -8.37 9.61 2.74
CA VAL A 177 -9.16 8.81 3.68
C VAL A 177 -10.24 8.10 2.87
N GLY A 178 -10.13 6.79 2.75
CA GLY A 178 -11.05 5.94 2.00
C GLY A 178 -11.87 5.05 2.92
N VAL A 179 -13.17 4.98 2.69
CA VAL A 179 -14.05 3.95 3.26
C VAL A 179 -14.55 3.07 2.13
N SER A 180 -14.55 1.76 2.34
CA SER A 180 -15.09 0.79 1.39
C SER A 180 -16.00 -0.19 2.09
N VAL A 181 -17.07 -0.57 1.40
CA VAL A 181 -18.06 -1.57 1.81
C VAL A 181 -18.23 -2.50 0.62
N VAL A 182 -17.86 -3.76 0.79
CA VAL A 182 -17.78 -4.73 -0.29
C VAL A 182 -18.60 -5.94 0.07
N TYR A 183 -19.53 -6.28 -0.82
CA TYR A 183 -20.21 -7.57 -0.81
C TYR A 183 -19.75 -8.37 -2.02
N GLY A 184 -19.68 -9.68 -1.89
CA GLY A 184 -19.36 -10.53 -3.03
C GLY A 184 -19.47 -12.00 -2.72
N MET A 185 -18.98 -12.80 -3.67
CA MET A 185 -18.90 -14.26 -3.57
C MET A 185 -17.44 -14.67 -3.72
N LEU A 186 -16.89 -15.36 -2.72
CA LEU A 186 -15.56 -15.95 -2.81
C LEU A 186 -15.63 -17.29 -3.54
N PRO A 187 -14.80 -17.50 -4.58
CA PRO A 187 -14.77 -18.78 -5.28
C PRO A 187 -14.17 -19.87 -4.39
N PRO A 188 -14.50 -21.16 -4.61
CA PRO A 188 -14.02 -22.27 -3.78
C PRO A 188 -12.50 -22.32 -3.61
N ALA A 189 -11.74 -21.93 -4.64
CA ALA A 189 -10.27 -21.88 -4.57
C ALA A 189 -9.76 -20.83 -3.57
N ALA A 190 -10.42 -19.67 -3.47
CA ALA A 190 -10.04 -18.63 -2.51
C ALA A 190 -10.42 -19.04 -1.08
N VAL A 191 -11.60 -19.64 -0.91
CA VAL A 191 -12.03 -20.24 0.36
C VAL A 191 -11.02 -21.28 0.85
N ALA A 192 -10.57 -22.17 -0.04
CA ALA A 192 -9.61 -23.22 0.29
C ALA A 192 -8.25 -22.67 0.75
N GLN A 193 -7.83 -21.51 0.23
CA GLN A 193 -6.62 -20.83 0.69
C GLN A 193 -6.81 -20.23 2.08
N MET A 194 -7.93 -19.56 2.31
CA MET A 194 -8.25 -18.94 3.62
C MET A 194 -8.35 -19.98 4.73
N ARG A 195 -8.83 -21.19 4.41
CA ARG A 195 -8.88 -22.31 5.35
C ARG A 195 -7.53 -22.71 5.96
N ALA A 196 -6.41 -22.42 5.27
CA ALA A 196 -5.09 -22.70 5.82
C ALA A 196 -4.81 -21.91 7.10
N GLU A 197 -5.42 -20.73 7.22
CA GLU A 197 -5.32 -19.82 8.38
C GLU A 197 -6.58 -19.90 9.25
N HIS A 198 -7.70 -20.36 8.69
CA HIS A 198 -9.04 -20.42 9.32
C HIS A 198 -9.63 -21.84 9.29
N PRO A 199 -9.24 -22.75 10.21
CA PRO A 199 -9.59 -24.18 10.13
C PRO A 199 -11.10 -24.46 10.31
N ASN A 200 -11.86 -23.51 10.86
CA ASN A 200 -13.31 -23.60 11.07
C ASN A 200 -14.11 -23.50 9.76
N ILE A 201 -13.47 -23.14 8.64
CA ILE A 201 -14.11 -23.11 7.33
C ILE A 201 -14.25 -24.55 6.79
N GLU A 202 -15.49 -25.01 6.61
CA GLU A 202 -15.78 -26.32 6.02
C GLU A 202 -15.32 -26.42 4.56
N VAL A 203 -14.94 -27.63 4.14
CA VAL A 203 -14.60 -27.90 2.74
C VAL A 203 -15.86 -27.80 1.90
N THR A 204 -15.94 -26.75 1.09
CA THR A 204 -17.05 -26.52 0.18
C THR A 204 -16.57 -26.34 -1.25
N ASN A 205 -17.29 -26.95 -2.19
CA ASN A 205 -17.11 -26.73 -3.63
C ASN A 205 -18.01 -25.61 -4.14
N LYS A 206 -18.73 -24.91 -3.26
CA LYS A 206 -19.61 -23.78 -3.59
C LYS A 206 -18.92 -22.47 -3.30
N ALA A 207 -19.25 -21.45 -4.08
CA ALA A 207 -18.89 -20.08 -3.73
C ALA A 207 -19.61 -19.70 -2.43
N MET A 208 -18.94 -18.90 -1.59
CA MET A 208 -19.52 -18.42 -0.32
C MET A 208 -19.66 -16.91 -0.33
N PRO A 209 -20.76 -16.36 0.23
CA PRO A 209 -20.90 -14.94 0.40
C PRO A 209 -19.82 -14.43 1.34
N PHE A 210 -19.32 -13.23 1.08
CA PHE A 210 -18.46 -12.52 2.01
C PHE A 210 -18.84 -11.05 2.08
N PHE A 211 -18.48 -10.44 3.19
CA PHE A 211 -18.54 -9.01 3.40
C PHE A 211 -17.18 -8.51 3.90
N ALA A 212 -16.78 -7.35 3.40
CA ALA A 212 -15.62 -6.64 3.90
C ALA A 212 -15.92 -5.15 3.98
N THR A 213 -15.58 -4.52 5.11
CA THR A 213 -15.56 -3.06 5.23
C THR A 213 -14.30 -2.60 5.92
N GLY A 214 -13.85 -1.41 5.56
CA GLY A 214 -12.73 -0.78 6.26
C GLY A 214 -12.59 0.69 5.95
N ILE A 215 -11.87 1.36 6.85
CA ILE A 215 -11.32 2.68 6.65
C ILE A 215 -9.81 2.55 6.44
N SER A 216 -9.28 3.26 5.46
CA SER A 216 -7.84 3.37 5.20
C SER A 216 -7.46 4.82 5.04
N CYS A 217 -6.34 5.21 5.63
CA CYS A 217 -5.83 6.57 5.56
C CYS A 217 -4.34 6.58 5.29
N VAL A 218 -3.92 7.48 4.41
CA VAL A 218 -2.52 7.85 4.23
C VAL A 218 -2.42 9.36 4.10
N MET A 219 -1.48 9.97 4.81
CA MET A 219 -1.23 11.41 4.71
C MET A 219 0.25 11.67 4.47
N HIS A 220 0.55 12.45 3.43
CA HIS A 220 1.88 12.90 3.06
C HIS A 220 2.00 14.41 3.26
N PRO A 221 2.59 14.88 4.37
CA PRO A 221 2.84 16.29 4.60
C PRO A 221 3.79 16.88 3.55
N HIS A 222 3.60 18.17 3.26
CA HIS A 222 4.51 18.94 2.42
C HIS A 222 5.87 19.15 3.11
N ASN A 223 5.88 19.44 4.42
CA ASN A 223 7.10 19.71 5.18
C ASN A 223 7.87 18.42 5.52
N PRO A 224 9.18 18.29 5.21
CA PRO A 224 9.98 17.11 5.52
C PRO A 224 10.13 16.84 7.03
N ASN A 225 9.93 17.84 7.88
CA ASN A 225 9.93 17.65 9.33
C ASN A 225 8.65 16.95 9.83
N ALA A 226 7.57 16.97 9.05
CA ALA A 226 6.30 16.34 9.39
C ALA A 226 6.23 14.91 8.78
N PRO A 227 5.96 13.87 9.59
CA PRO A 227 6.02 12.49 9.14
C PRO A 227 4.82 12.12 8.26
N THR A 228 5.03 11.20 7.31
CA THR A 228 3.90 10.49 6.68
C THR A 228 3.26 9.56 7.72
N VAL A 229 1.95 9.40 7.69
CA VAL A 229 1.22 8.46 8.55
C VAL A 229 0.30 7.57 7.72
N HIS A 230 0.12 6.35 8.18
CA HIS A 230 -0.85 5.40 7.66
C HIS A 230 -1.65 4.79 8.80
N PHE A 231 -2.93 4.52 8.56
CA PHE A 231 -3.68 3.55 9.36
C PHE A 231 -4.72 2.83 8.50
N ASN A 232 -5.11 1.64 8.97
CA ASN A 232 -6.22 0.89 8.44
C ASN A 232 -6.97 0.21 9.58
N TYR A 233 -8.30 0.18 9.52
CA TYR A 233 -9.13 -0.68 10.37
C TYR A 233 -10.21 -1.29 9.52
N ARG A 234 -10.36 -2.61 9.59
CA ARG A 234 -11.26 -3.39 8.74
C ARG A 234 -11.90 -4.53 9.51
N TYR A 235 -13.04 -4.95 8.98
CA TYR A 235 -13.78 -6.13 9.40
C TYR A 235 -14.09 -6.96 8.16
N PHE A 236 -13.96 -8.27 8.31
CA PHE A 236 -14.29 -9.24 7.29
C PHE A 236 -15.20 -10.30 7.89
N GLU A 237 -16.20 -10.74 7.13
CA GLU A 237 -17.00 -11.91 7.45
C GLU A 237 -17.23 -12.80 6.23
N LEU A 238 -17.22 -14.11 6.46
CA LEU A 238 -17.45 -15.16 5.49
C LEU A 238 -18.70 -15.94 5.87
N GLY A 239 -19.54 -16.24 4.88
CA GLY A 239 -20.83 -16.86 5.13
C GLY A 239 -21.85 -15.85 5.67
N GLY A 240 -22.89 -16.34 6.34
CA GLY A 240 -24.04 -15.53 6.75
C GLY A 240 -24.86 -15.06 5.56
N GLU A 241 -25.96 -15.75 5.26
CA GLU A 241 -26.96 -15.23 4.33
C GLU A 241 -27.99 -14.41 5.11
N GLU A 242 -28.20 -13.16 4.69
CA GLU A 242 -29.18 -12.23 5.30
C GLU A 242 -28.95 -12.00 6.80
N ASP A 243 -29.56 -12.85 7.63
CA ASP A 243 -29.64 -12.76 9.09
C ASP A 243 -28.92 -13.92 9.78
N GLY A 244 -28.36 -14.84 9.00
CA GLY A 244 -27.52 -15.91 9.53
C GLY A 244 -26.20 -15.35 10.07
N GLU A 245 -25.74 -15.94 11.17
CA GLU A 245 -24.41 -15.68 11.70
C GLU A 245 -23.33 -16.03 10.67
N PRO A 246 -22.22 -15.27 10.62
CA PRO A 246 -21.10 -15.61 9.76
C PRO A 246 -20.43 -16.92 10.22
N ILE A 247 -19.90 -17.66 9.26
CA ILE A 247 -19.13 -18.91 9.50
C ILE A 247 -17.78 -18.58 10.15
N SER A 248 -17.16 -17.50 9.68
CA SER A 248 -15.89 -16.97 10.18
C SER A 248 -15.87 -15.47 9.96
N TRP A 249 -15.23 -14.76 10.87
CA TRP A 249 -15.08 -13.31 10.85
C TRP A 249 -13.79 -12.94 11.57
N TRP A 250 -13.23 -11.78 11.25
CA TRP A 250 -12.09 -11.24 11.97
C TRP A 250 -11.97 -9.73 11.76
N PHE A 251 -11.25 -9.10 12.68
CA PHE A 251 -10.77 -7.74 12.52
C PHE A 251 -9.33 -7.73 12.04
N GLY A 252 -8.99 -6.67 11.33
CA GLY A 252 -7.61 -6.37 10.98
C GLY A 252 -7.38 -4.87 11.00
N GLY A 253 -6.13 -4.46 11.18
CA GLY A 253 -5.82 -3.06 11.18
C GLY A 253 -4.47 -2.72 11.77
N GLY A 254 -4.33 -1.45 12.12
CA GLY A 254 -3.11 -0.89 12.65
C GLY A 254 -2.89 0.54 12.21
N CYS A 255 -1.86 1.16 12.77
CA CYS A 255 -1.37 2.47 12.38
C CYS A 255 0.15 2.48 12.47
N ASP A 256 0.80 3.26 11.62
CA ASP A 256 2.25 3.38 11.59
C ASP A 256 2.71 4.77 11.14
N LEU A 257 3.90 5.15 11.60
CA LEU A 257 4.50 6.46 11.34
C LEU A 257 5.77 6.33 10.49
N THR A 258 5.86 7.13 9.43
CA THR A 258 6.98 7.16 8.47
C THR A 258 7.63 8.55 8.45
N PRO A 259 8.52 8.86 9.40
CA PRO A 259 9.26 10.11 9.41
C PRO A 259 10.32 10.19 8.31
N THR A 260 10.52 11.40 7.78
CA THR A 260 11.69 11.73 6.95
C THR A 260 12.86 12.18 7.81
N ILE A 261 12.57 12.91 8.90
CA ILE A 261 13.53 13.33 9.93
C ILE A 261 13.04 12.73 11.25
N LEU A 262 13.94 12.10 12.00
CA LEU A 262 13.59 11.49 13.29
C LEU A 262 13.56 12.55 14.39
N PHE A 263 12.39 12.71 15.01
CA PHE A 263 12.21 13.38 16.29
C PHE A 263 11.77 12.32 17.32
N GLU A 264 12.59 12.08 18.33
CA GLU A 264 12.33 10.98 19.28
C GLU A 264 11.07 11.26 20.11
N GLU A 265 10.79 12.51 20.43
CA GLU A 265 9.57 12.92 21.13
C GLU A 265 8.29 12.65 20.33
N ASP A 266 8.36 12.67 18.98
CA ASP A 266 7.22 12.34 18.13
C ASP A 266 6.99 10.83 18.10
N ALA A 267 8.08 10.07 18.05
CA ALA A 267 8.04 8.61 18.10
C ALA A 267 7.45 8.11 19.43
N VAL A 268 7.94 8.66 20.56
CA VAL A 268 7.41 8.37 21.90
C VAL A 268 5.94 8.75 22.00
N HIS A 269 5.56 9.97 21.60
CA HIS A 269 4.16 10.42 21.62
C HIS A 269 3.24 9.48 20.84
N PHE A 270 3.62 9.17 19.59
CA PHE A 270 2.82 8.30 18.72
C PHE A 270 2.61 6.92 19.34
N HIS A 271 3.69 6.28 19.79
CA HIS A 271 3.65 4.94 20.38
C HIS A 271 2.97 4.91 21.76
N GLN A 272 3.12 5.95 22.57
CA GLN A 272 2.46 6.06 23.88
C GLN A 272 0.93 6.10 23.74
N VAL A 273 0.40 6.91 22.82
CA VAL A 273 -1.05 6.99 22.59
C VAL A 273 -1.61 5.66 22.05
N ILE A 274 -0.84 4.94 21.22
CA ILE A 274 -1.21 3.60 20.75
C ILE A 274 -1.21 2.59 21.90
N LYS A 275 -0.18 2.61 22.75
CA LYS A 275 -0.08 1.72 23.90
C LYS A 275 -1.25 1.93 24.87
N GLU A 276 -1.59 3.19 25.18
CA GLU A 276 -2.75 3.52 26.02
C GLU A 276 -4.08 3.05 25.41
N ALA A 277 -4.20 3.04 24.08
CA ALA A 277 -5.36 2.46 23.41
C ALA A 277 -5.38 0.93 23.56
N CYS A 278 -4.24 0.25 23.38
CA CYS A 278 -4.12 -1.20 23.52
C CYS A 278 -4.34 -1.68 24.95
N ASP A 279 -3.71 -1.03 25.93
CA ASP A 279 -3.72 -1.41 27.35
C ASP A 279 -5.13 -1.40 27.98
N LYS A 280 -6.08 -0.66 27.38
CA LYS A 280 -7.50 -0.66 27.78
C LYS A 280 -8.21 -1.98 27.49
N HIS A 281 -7.69 -2.78 26.55
CA HIS A 281 -8.33 -3.98 26.01
C HIS A 281 -7.53 -5.25 26.26
N ASP A 282 -6.21 -5.17 26.15
CA ASP A 282 -5.30 -6.25 26.50
C ASP A 282 -3.87 -5.73 26.70
N PRO A 283 -3.22 -6.00 27.84
CA PRO A 283 -1.83 -5.57 28.05
C PRO A 283 -0.83 -6.22 27.07
N ARG A 284 -1.20 -7.30 26.38
CA ARG A 284 -0.35 -7.95 25.37
C ARG A 284 -0.39 -7.26 24.01
N TYR A 285 -1.51 -6.60 23.68
CA TYR A 285 -1.77 -6.10 22.32
C TYR A 285 -0.70 -5.15 21.82
N TYR A 286 -0.25 -4.18 22.63
CA TYR A 286 0.79 -3.26 22.17
C TYR A 286 2.08 -4.00 21.82
N LYS A 287 2.57 -4.86 22.71
CA LYS A 287 3.82 -5.61 22.52
C LYS A 287 3.78 -6.48 21.28
N ASP A 288 2.72 -7.27 21.13
CA ASP A 288 2.59 -8.25 20.05
C ASP A 288 2.36 -7.55 18.71
N PHE A 289 1.45 -6.57 18.66
CA PHE A 289 1.13 -5.85 17.43
C PHE A 289 2.21 -4.85 17.01
N LYS A 290 2.99 -4.29 17.95
CA LYS A 290 4.17 -3.47 17.63
C LYS A 290 5.24 -4.31 16.96
N LYS A 291 5.54 -5.49 17.51
CA LYS A 291 6.48 -6.41 16.88
C LYS A 291 6.00 -6.82 15.49
N TRP A 292 4.71 -7.13 15.34
CA TRP A 292 4.15 -7.47 14.04
C TRP A 292 4.26 -6.30 13.05
N CYS A 293 4.05 -5.06 13.49
CA CYS A 293 4.25 -3.86 12.68
C CYS A 293 5.70 -3.72 12.20
N ASP A 294 6.68 -3.95 13.08
CA ASP A 294 8.11 -3.91 12.75
C ASP A 294 8.51 -4.96 11.70
N ASP A 295 7.85 -6.13 11.74
CA ASP A 295 8.08 -7.24 10.80
C ASP A 295 7.34 -7.04 9.47
N TYR A 296 6.10 -6.53 9.50
CA TYR A 296 5.25 -6.36 8.32
C TYR A 296 5.77 -5.26 7.37
N PHE A 297 6.17 -4.11 7.92
CA PHE A 297 6.61 -2.96 7.12
C PHE A 297 8.11 -3.01 6.76
N TYR A 298 8.67 -4.21 6.61
CA TYR A 298 10.07 -4.43 6.25
C TYR A 298 10.28 -4.49 4.73
N ILE A 299 11.18 -3.65 4.22
CA ILE A 299 11.58 -3.61 2.80
C ILE A 299 12.77 -4.54 2.63
N ALA A 300 12.49 -5.82 2.36
CA ALA A 300 13.51 -6.88 2.37
C ALA A 300 14.71 -6.61 1.45
N HIS A 301 14.48 -6.04 0.27
CA HIS A 301 15.55 -5.74 -0.69
C HIS A 301 16.40 -4.50 -0.31
N ARG A 302 15.99 -3.73 0.70
CA ARG A 302 16.73 -2.57 1.24
C ARG A 302 17.34 -2.84 2.62
N GLY A 303 16.87 -3.87 3.33
CA GLY A 303 17.33 -4.16 4.68
C GLY A 303 16.83 -3.16 5.73
N GLU A 304 15.71 -2.48 5.49
CA GLU A 304 15.19 -1.41 6.34
C GLU A 304 13.65 -1.46 6.42
N ARG A 305 13.07 -0.86 7.45
CA ARG A 305 11.62 -0.68 7.57
C ARG A 305 11.19 0.59 6.85
N ARG A 306 9.91 0.63 6.45
CA ARG A 306 9.29 1.80 5.83
C ARG A 306 9.39 3.04 6.74
N GLY A 307 9.10 2.84 8.02
CA GLY A 307 9.05 3.87 9.06
C GLY A 307 9.41 3.30 10.44
N ILE A 308 9.00 4.01 11.49
CA ILE A 308 9.30 3.69 12.90
C ILE A 308 8.21 2.83 13.58
N GLY A 309 7.37 2.21 12.77
CA GLY A 309 6.32 1.29 13.21
C GLY A 309 5.14 1.99 13.89
N GLY A 310 4.47 1.22 14.74
CA GLY A 310 3.20 1.53 15.40
C GLY A 310 2.60 0.21 15.85
N ILE A 311 1.38 -0.13 15.43
CA ILE A 311 0.79 -1.46 15.61
C ILE A 311 0.27 -2.01 14.29
N PHE A 312 0.31 -3.33 14.14
CA PHE A 312 -0.32 -4.06 13.05
C PHE A 312 -0.92 -5.36 13.58
N PHE A 313 -2.15 -5.65 13.17
CA PHE A 313 -2.84 -6.90 13.46
C PHE A 313 -3.70 -7.34 12.27
N ASP A 314 -3.83 -8.63 12.12
CA ASP A 314 -4.67 -9.28 11.12
C ASP A 314 -5.23 -10.56 11.72
N ASP A 315 -6.31 -11.09 11.13
CA ASP A 315 -6.95 -12.31 11.61
C ASP A 315 -7.25 -12.28 13.13
N LEU A 316 -7.66 -11.11 13.65
CA LEU A 316 -7.96 -10.94 15.08
C LEU A 316 -9.41 -11.37 15.35
N ASP A 317 -9.54 -12.54 15.98
CA ASP A 317 -10.81 -13.19 16.36
C ASP A 317 -10.73 -13.88 17.74
N ASP A 318 -9.78 -13.46 18.60
CA ASP A 318 -9.43 -14.13 19.87
C ASP A 318 -10.37 -13.81 21.05
N LYS A 319 -11.36 -12.93 20.84
CA LYS A 319 -12.37 -12.50 21.82
C LYS A 319 -13.74 -12.37 21.14
N SER A 320 -14.77 -11.96 21.87
CA SER A 320 -16.08 -11.72 21.25
C SER A 320 -16.02 -10.60 20.20
N PRO A 321 -16.88 -10.62 19.16
CA PRO A 321 -16.92 -9.56 18.16
C PRO A 321 -17.11 -8.16 18.78
N ASP A 322 -17.89 -8.07 19.85
CA ASP A 322 -18.16 -6.80 20.53
C ASP A 322 -16.91 -6.23 21.23
N GLU A 323 -16.17 -7.07 21.96
CA GLU A 323 -14.92 -6.65 22.61
C GLU A 323 -13.88 -6.19 21.57
N LEU A 324 -13.72 -6.94 20.48
CA LEU A 324 -12.77 -6.59 19.42
C LEU A 324 -13.22 -5.34 18.64
N PHE A 325 -14.52 -5.15 18.46
CA PHE A 325 -15.06 -3.93 17.89
C PHE A 325 -14.76 -2.72 18.79
N GLU A 326 -14.96 -2.81 20.11
CA GLU A 326 -14.59 -1.74 21.04
C GLU A 326 -13.09 -1.41 21.00
N PHE A 327 -12.22 -2.43 20.85
CA PHE A 327 -10.79 -2.24 20.64
C PHE A 327 -10.50 -1.46 19.36
N VAL A 328 -11.10 -1.87 18.23
CA VAL A 328 -10.96 -1.16 16.95
C VAL A 328 -11.49 0.27 17.03
N GLN A 329 -12.61 0.49 17.72
CA GLN A 329 -13.15 1.82 17.95
C GLN A 329 -12.18 2.70 18.75
N THR A 330 -11.59 2.14 19.81
CA THR A 330 -10.59 2.83 20.65
C THR A 330 -9.37 3.23 19.83
N CYS A 331 -8.83 2.31 19.04
CA CYS A 331 -7.68 2.54 18.17
C CYS A 331 -7.97 3.57 17.06
N GLY A 332 -9.13 3.49 16.41
CA GLY A 332 -9.55 4.46 15.39
C GLY A 332 -9.74 5.87 15.95
N ASN A 333 -10.42 5.99 17.10
CA ASN A 333 -10.66 7.29 17.75
C ASN A 333 -9.37 7.92 18.31
N ALA A 334 -8.33 7.11 18.60
CA ALA A 334 -7.05 7.61 19.07
C ALA A 334 -6.20 8.29 17.98
N PHE A 335 -6.51 8.07 16.69
CA PHE A 335 -5.68 8.54 15.56
C PHE A 335 -5.39 10.04 15.58
N LEU A 336 -6.41 10.88 15.82
CA LEU A 336 -6.20 12.33 15.84
C LEU A 336 -5.29 12.77 17.00
N ASN A 337 -5.38 12.10 18.15
CA ASN A 337 -4.49 12.36 19.29
C ASN A 337 -3.06 11.87 19.02
N GLN A 338 -2.89 10.81 18.23
CA GLN A 338 -1.57 10.32 17.80
C GLN A 338 -0.88 11.33 16.88
N TYR A 339 -1.62 11.88 15.91
CA TYR A 339 -1.01 12.57 14.77
C TYR A 339 -1.06 14.10 14.83
N ILE A 340 -2.17 14.70 15.28
CA ILE A 340 -2.34 16.17 15.25
C ILE A 340 -1.28 16.90 16.09
N PRO A 341 -0.94 16.47 17.32
CA PRO A 341 0.09 17.15 18.11
C PRO A 341 1.48 17.13 17.44
N ILE A 342 1.80 16.05 16.71
CA ILE A 342 3.03 15.96 15.92
C ILE A 342 2.97 17.00 14.78
N MET A 343 1.86 17.05 14.05
CA MET A 343 1.70 17.99 12.95
C MET A 343 1.79 19.45 13.39
N GLU A 344 1.18 19.81 14.53
CA GLU A 344 1.24 21.15 15.10
C GLU A 344 2.67 21.58 15.45
N ARG A 345 3.52 20.64 15.89
CA ARG A 345 4.95 20.93 16.15
C ARG A 345 5.77 21.09 14.87
N ARG A 346 5.47 20.32 13.83
CA ARG A 346 6.39 20.13 12.68
C ARG A 346 6.01 20.88 11.41
N LYS A 347 4.73 21.14 11.16
CA LYS A 347 4.25 21.61 9.85
C LYS A 347 4.82 22.96 9.41
N ASP A 348 5.13 23.85 10.35
CA ASP A 348 5.62 25.20 10.07
C ASP A 348 7.14 25.35 10.26
N MET A 349 7.87 24.25 10.58
CA MET A 349 9.32 24.32 10.76
C MET A 349 10.02 24.69 9.43
N PRO A 350 11.04 25.56 9.44
CA PRO A 350 11.84 25.80 8.24
C PRO A 350 12.54 24.51 7.80
N PHE A 351 12.74 24.35 6.50
CA PHE A 351 13.48 23.22 5.95
C PHE A 351 14.36 23.66 4.78
N THR A 352 15.39 22.86 4.48
CA THR A 352 16.30 23.08 3.35
C THR A 352 15.91 22.25 2.14
N GLU A 353 16.41 22.62 0.97
CA GLU A 353 16.24 21.83 -0.26
C GLU A 353 16.80 20.41 -0.12
N GLN A 354 17.88 20.22 0.65
CA GLN A 354 18.45 18.91 0.95
C GLN A 354 17.48 18.04 1.77
N GLN A 355 16.80 18.62 2.78
CA GLN A 355 15.78 17.91 3.54
C GLN A 355 14.56 17.56 2.67
N LYS A 356 14.18 18.45 1.75
CA LYS A 356 13.10 18.16 0.79
C LYS A 356 13.50 17.05 -0.19
N LEU A 357 14.75 17.06 -0.69
CA LEU A 357 15.28 15.98 -1.53
C LEU A 357 15.29 14.65 -0.79
N TRP A 358 15.73 14.64 0.47
CA TRP A 358 15.71 13.45 1.31
C TRP A 358 14.28 12.90 1.52
N GLN A 359 13.29 13.79 1.71
CA GLN A 359 11.88 13.41 1.74
C GLN A 359 11.46 12.64 0.49
N GLN A 360 11.90 13.10 -0.69
CA GLN A 360 11.57 12.44 -1.96
C GLN A 360 12.18 11.05 -2.07
N ILE A 361 13.42 10.87 -1.61
CA ILE A 361 14.08 9.55 -1.53
C ILE A 361 13.34 8.63 -0.55
N ARG A 362 12.98 9.12 0.64
CA ARG A 362 12.19 8.36 1.63
C ARG A 362 10.80 7.98 1.11
N ARG A 363 10.13 8.88 0.38
CA ARG A 363 8.86 8.58 -0.29
C ARG A 363 9.03 7.53 -1.40
N GLY A 364 10.18 7.48 -2.07
CA GLY A 364 10.52 6.38 -2.97
C GLY A 364 10.49 5.02 -2.25
N ARG A 365 10.98 4.93 -1.02
CA ARG A 365 10.89 3.71 -0.18
C ARG A 365 9.45 3.37 0.20
N TYR A 366 8.62 4.39 0.46
CA TYR A 366 7.19 4.19 0.72
C TYR A 366 6.49 3.55 -0.50
N VAL A 367 6.78 4.04 -1.70
CA VAL A 367 6.26 3.49 -2.96
C VAL A 367 6.79 2.07 -3.21
N GLU A 368 8.09 1.83 -3.00
CA GLU A 368 8.67 0.48 -3.11
C GLU A 368 7.94 -0.52 -2.22
N PHE A 369 7.65 -0.16 -0.96
CA PHE A 369 6.90 -1.03 -0.06
C PHE A 369 5.50 -1.33 -0.59
N ASN A 370 4.73 -0.28 -0.92
CA ASN A 370 3.33 -0.43 -1.30
C ASN A 370 3.15 -1.23 -2.60
N LEU A 371 4.06 -1.08 -3.57
CA LEU A 371 3.93 -1.78 -4.86
C LEU A 371 4.49 -3.21 -4.83
N VAL A 372 5.48 -3.51 -3.98
CA VAL A 372 6.17 -4.81 -3.97
C VAL A 372 5.66 -5.74 -2.87
N TYR A 373 5.41 -5.21 -1.66
CA TYR A 373 5.19 -6.02 -0.47
C TYR A 373 3.80 -5.88 0.13
N ASP A 374 3.14 -4.73 0.00
CA ASP A 374 1.86 -4.50 0.65
C ASP A 374 0.75 -5.42 0.10
N ARG A 375 0.23 -6.28 0.98
CA ARG A 375 -0.81 -7.25 0.63
C ARG A 375 -2.09 -6.55 0.17
N GLY A 376 -2.47 -5.45 0.84
CA GLY A 376 -3.69 -4.69 0.52
C GLY A 376 -3.65 -4.07 -0.87
N THR A 377 -2.57 -3.38 -1.20
CA THR A 377 -2.37 -2.77 -2.53
C THR A 377 -2.34 -3.83 -3.62
N LYS A 378 -1.57 -4.91 -3.43
CA LYS A 378 -1.47 -5.99 -4.42
C LYS A 378 -2.82 -6.69 -4.65
N PHE A 379 -3.55 -7.01 -3.57
CA PHE A 379 -4.88 -7.60 -3.66
C PHE A 379 -5.86 -6.68 -4.39
N GLY A 380 -5.88 -5.40 -4.05
CA GLY A 380 -6.73 -4.40 -4.68
C GLY A 380 -6.47 -4.28 -6.19
N LEU A 381 -5.20 -4.19 -6.61
CA LEU A 381 -4.83 -4.06 -8.03
C LEU A 381 -5.15 -5.31 -8.86
N LEU A 382 -5.12 -6.49 -8.23
CA LEU A 382 -5.45 -7.77 -8.88
C LEU A 382 -6.95 -8.09 -8.85
N THR A 383 -7.75 -7.36 -8.08
CA THR A 383 -9.20 -7.59 -7.97
C THR A 383 -9.94 -6.95 -9.15
N PRO A 384 -10.64 -7.74 -10.00
CA PRO A 384 -11.41 -7.19 -11.11
C PRO A 384 -12.48 -6.19 -10.63
N GLY A 385 -12.59 -5.06 -11.32
CA GLY A 385 -13.58 -4.02 -10.99
C GLY A 385 -13.25 -3.22 -9.72
N ALA A 386 -12.09 -3.42 -9.10
CA ALA A 386 -11.62 -2.55 -8.02
C ALA A 386 -11.34 -1.14 -8.55
N ARG A 387 -11.63 -0.14 -7.71
CA ARG A 387 -11.37 1.27 -8.04
C ARG A 387 -9.89 1.58 -7.87
N ILE A 388 -9.12 1.48 -8.95
CA ILE A 388 -7.66 1.67 -8.96
C ILE A 388 -7.24 3.00 -8.34
N GLU A 389 -7.95 4.09 -8.64
CA GLU A 389 -7.66 5.42 -8.09
C GLU A 389 -7.81 5.48 -6.55
N SER A 390 -8.69 4.66 -5.95
CA SER A 390 -8.81 4.58 -4.48
C SER A 390 -7.64 3.83 -3.86
N ILE A 391 -7.11 2.83 -4.56
CA ILE A 391 -5.93 2.07 -4.11
C ILE A 391 -4.67 2.96 -4.21
N MET A 392 -4.52 3.66 -5.33
CA MET A 392 -3.39 4.56 -5.62
C MET A 392 -3.43 5.87 -4.84
N MET A 393 -4.51 6.13 -4.10
CA MET A 393 -4.61 7.23 -3.13
C MET A 393 -3.44 7.21 -2.12
N SER A 394 -2.97 6.00 -1.75
CA SER A 394 -1.86 5.79 -0.82
C SER A 394 -0.50 6.27 -1.32
N MET A 395 -0.35 6.54 -2.62
CA MET A 395 0.92 6.97 -3.18
C MET A 395 1.13 8.47 -2.96
N PRO A 396 2.35 8.93 -2.63
CA PRO A 396 2.67 10.34 -2.56
C PRO A 396 2.51 11.01 -3.93
N LEU A 397 2.35 12.34 -3.94
CA LEU A 397 2.27 13.10 -5.19
C LEU A 397 3.61 13.08 -5.93
N THR A 398 4.72 13.12 -5.18
CA THR A 398 6.08 13.06 -5.70
C THR A 398 6.94 12.07 -4.92
N ALA A 399 7.83 11.39 -5.63
CA ALA A 399 8.87 10.51 -5.08
C ALA A 399 10.10 10.52 -6.00
N ARG A 400 11.25 10.11 -5.47
CA ARG A 400 12.52 10.12 -6.21
C ARG A 400 13.34 8.86 -5.98
N TRP A 401 14.02 8.42 -7.03
CA TRP A 401 15.03 7.37 -7.01
C TRP A 401 16.30 7.88 -7.65
N GLU A 402 17.42 7.73 -6.95
CA GLU A 402 18.74 8.09 -7.43
C GLU A 402 19.65 6.86 -7.41
N TYR A 403 20.36 6.64 -8.50
CA TYR A 403 21.30 5.54 -8.62
C TYR A 403 22.46 5.76 -7.64
N MET A 404 22.69 4.78 -6.75
CA MET A 404 23.79 4.81 -5.76
C MET A 404 23.79 6.10 -4.90
N HIS A 405 22.61 6.60 -4.52
CA HIS A 405 22.47 7.76 -3.63
C HIS A 405 23.28 7.57 -2.34
N ASP A 406 24.19 8.50 -2.06
CA ASP A 406 24.93 8.55 -0.80
C ASP A 406 24.10 9.25 0.27
N ILE A 407 23.93 8.59 1.41
CA ILE A 407 23.10 9.10 2.50
C ILE A 407 23.99 9.99 3.38
N ASP A 408 23.57 11.23 3.62
CA ASP A 408 24.15 12.06 4.66
C ASP A 408 23.87 11.44 6.05
N LEU A 409 24.79 10.60 6.51
CA LEU A 409 24.68 9.91 7.79
C LEU A 409 24.83 10.87 8.98
N GLN A 410 25.42 12.05 8.80
CA GLN A 410 25.46 13.06 9.86
C GLN A 410 24.06 13.62 10.11
N ALA A 411 23.30 13.89 9.03
CA ALA A 411 21.94 14.40 9.13
C ALA A 411 20.89 13.30 9.42
N HIS A 412 21.04 12.11 8.86
CA HIS A 412 19.98 11.08 8.81
C HIS A 412 20.37 9.74 9.44
N GLY A 413 21.59 9.61 9.98
CA GLY A 413 22.11 8.35 10.52
C GLY A 413 21.24 7.72 11.60
N LYS A 414 20.73 8.53 12.54
CA LYS A 414 19.82 8.05 13.61
C LYS A 414 18.55 7.43 13.06
N LEU A 415 17.94 8.05 12.04
CA LEU A 415 16.77 7.49 11.37
C LEU A 415 17.13 6.15 10.72
N MET A 416 18.23 6.11 9.96
CA MET A 416 18.64 4.89 9.26
C MET A 416 18.96 3.73 10.21
N GLU A 417 19.53 4.01 11.37
CA GLU A 417 19.78 3.02 12.42
C GLU A 417 18.47 2.38 12.89
N VAL A 418 17.47 3.19 13.29
CA VAL A 418 16.19 2.66 13.79
C VAL A 418 15.37 1.96 12.70
N LEU A 419 15.52 2.35 11.43
CA LEU A 419 14.88 1.63 10.32
C LEU A 419 15.55 0.27 10.06
N ARG A 420 16.85 0.10 10.33
CA ARG A 420 17.55 -1.19 10.21
C ARG A 420 17.45 -2.05 11.46
N ALA A 421 17.25 -1.44 12.61
CA ALA A 421 17.10 -2.11 13.90
C ALA A 421 16.01 -1.37 14.72
N PRO A 422 14.73 -1.78 14.61
CA PRO A 422 13.65 -1.22 15.41
C PRO A 422 13.99 -1.28 16.88
N LYS A 423 13.67 -0.21 17.59
CA LYS A 423 13.79 -0.11 19.03
C LYS A 423 12.41 0.03 19.66
N ASP A 424 12.36 -0.09 20.98
CA ASP A 424 11.15 0.22 21.73
C ASP A 424 11.13 1.72 22.05
N TRP A 425 10.02 2.37 21.68
CA TRP A 425 9.84 3.81 21.89
C TRP A 425 9.19 4.11 23.25
N VAL A 426 8.43 3.15 23.78
CA VAL A 426 7.84 3.14 25.12
C VAL A 426 8.03 1.74 25.71
N PRO A 427 7.92 1.56 27.04
CA PRO A 427 8.06 0.24 27.66
C PRO A 427 7.07 -0.79 27.07
N VAL A 428 7.59 -1.96 26.70
CA VAL A 428 6.85 -3.09 26.11
C VAL A 428 6.53 -4.21 27.10
#